data_AF-A0A5B8B167-F1
#
_entry.id   AF-A0A5B8B167-F1
#
_cell.length_a   1.000
_cell.length_b   1.000
_cell.length_c   1.000
_cell.angle_alpha   90.00
_cell.angle_beta   90.00
_cell.angle_gamma   90.00
#
_symmetry.space_group_name_H-M   'P 1'
#
loop_
_entity.id
_entity.type
_entity.pdbx_description
1 polymer ?
#
loop_
_entity_poly.entity_id
_entity_poly.type
_entity_poly.pdbx_seq_one_letter_code
_entity_poly.pdbx_strand_id
1 'polypeptide(L)'
;MPASDVSYSLKVLGTEVVAGPGEPRLVVGYQGRRALDEISQPLASLDLDGLLAGCEAVAQAIFHREFRLNDQVDLHFTLENRNGLKIWHTQPTLYMKCPLTMSMKWSCLHLSQIYKTMTTLGVIELPSELSLVGNTVGVNETARVIMDSMASGVEFMGNIMLMRSSIDHDAEAGRGLAAHAVASRTV
;
A
#
# COMPACT_ATOMS: atom_id res chain seq x y z
N MET A 1 -29.41 7.73 1.86
CA MET A 1 -28.21 6.87 1.81
C MET A 1 -27.28 7.33 2.92
N PRO A 2 -26.77 6.46 3.80
CA PRO A 2 -25.92 6.91 4.88
C PRO A 2 -24.61 7.46 4.31
N ALA A 3 -24.11 8.48 4.99
CA ALA A 3 -22.95 9.27 4.62
C ALA A 3 -21.68 8.41 4.56
N SER A 4 -20.95 8.58 3.46
CA SER A 4 -19.49 8.72 3.39
C SER A 4 -18.65 7.78 4.29
N ASP A 5 -18.17 6.68 3.72
CA ASP A 5 -16.85 6.16 4.12
C ASP A 5 -15.80 7.20 3.70
N VAL A 6 -15.50 8.16 4.58
CA VAL A 6 -14.49 9.21 4.35
C VAL A 6 -13.07 8.62 4.44
N SER A 7 -12.94 7.38 4.89
CA SER A 7 -11.65 6.71 5.08
C SER A 7 -11.59 5.38 4.34
N TYR A 8 -10.49 5.16 3.64
CA TYR A 8 -10.09 3.86 3.12
C TYR A 8 -9.26 3.13 4.18
N SER A 9 -9.54 1.84 4.39
CA SER A 9 -8.68 0.96 5.15
C SER A 9 -8.26 -0.24 4.31
N LEU A 10 -6.98 -0.59 4.38
CA LEU A 10 -6.41 -1.77 3.76
C LEU A 10 -5.87 -2.69 4.85
N LYS A 11 -6.44 -3.89 4.95
CA LYS A 11 -5.97 -4.90 5.88
C LYS A 11 -5.33 -6.05 5.13
N VAL A 12 -4.03 -6.26 5.33
CA VAL A 12 -3.34 -7.49 4.91
C VAL A 12 -3.69 -8.60 5.89
N LEU A 13 -4.29 -9.67 5.40
CA LEU A 13 -4.76 -10.80 6.21
C LEU A 13 -3.72 -11.93 6.28
N GLY A 14 -2.92 -12.08 5.23
CA GLY A 14 -1.85 -13.06 5.16
C GLY A 14 -0.89 -12.75 4.02
N THR A 15 0.39 -13.02 4.25
CA THR A 15 1.46 -12.92 3.27
C THR A 15 2.30 -14.19 3.36
N GLU A 16 2.38 -14.94 2.28
CA GLU A 16 3.11 -16.21 2.22
C GLU A 16 3.91 -16.33 0.92
N VAL A 17 5.14 -16.80 1.02
CA VAL A 17 5.95 -17.20 -0.13
C VAL A 17 5.85 -18.71 -0.29
N VAL A 18 5.11 -19.12 -1.32
CA VAL A 18 4.85 -20.52 -1.62
C VAL A 18 5.87 -21.03 -2.63
N ALA A 19 6.59 -22.08 -2.26
CA ALA A 19 7.45 -22.82 -3.17
C ALA A 19 6.59 -23.79 -4.00
N GLY A 20 6.50 -23.57 -5.31
CA GLY A 20 5.82 -24.46 -6.24
C GLY A 20 6.79 -25.24 -7.12
N PRO A 21 6.31 -26.18 -7.96
CA PRO A 21 7.14 -26.89 -8.95
C PRO A 21 7.79 -25.98 -10.01
N GLY A 22 7.45 -24.69 -10.04
CA GLY A 22 8.02 -23.66 -10.90
C GLY A 22 8.65 -22.52 -10.09
N GLU A 23 8.53 -21.28 -10.56
CA GLU A 23 9.04 -20.11 -9.84
C GLU A 23 8.29 -19.91 -8.50
N PRO A 24 8.98 -19.52 -7.42
CA PRO A 24 8.34 -19.18 -6.16
C PRO A 24 7.33 -18.05 -6.35
N ARG A 25 6.25 -18.07 -5.57
CA ARG A 25 5.19 -17.07 -5.67
C ARG A 25 4.90 -16.42 -4.32
N LEU A 26 4.69 -15.12 -4.33
CA LEU A 26 4.16 -14.35 -3.21
C LEU A 26 2.63 -14.36 -3.30
N VAL A 27 1.97 -14.88 -2.27
CA VAL A 27 0.52 -14.89 -2.12
C VAL A 27 0.13 -13.94 -1.00
N VAL A 28 -0.72 -12.97 -1.33
CA VAL A 28 -1.19 -11.96 -0.37
C VAL A 28 -2.71 -11.93 -0.38
N GLY A 29 -3.30 -12.30 0.76
CA GLY A 29 -4.72 -12.11 1.03
C GLY A 29 -4.95 -10.76 1.71
N TYR A 30 -5.93 -10.00 1.23
CA TYR A 30 -6.22 -8.67 1.76
C TYR A 30 -7.72 -8.36 1.77
N GLN A 31 -8.09 -7.34 2.56
CA GLN A 31 -9.42 -6.75 2.60
C GLN A 31 -9.30 -5.23 2.43
N GLY A 32 -9.87 -4.71 1.34
CA GLY A 32 -9.94 -3.28 1.01
C GLY A 32 -11.38 -2.77 1.01
N ARG A 33 -11.79 -2.03 -0.03
CA ARG A 33 -13.19 -1.56 -0.18
C ARG A 33 -14.15 -2.67 -0.55
N ARG A 34 -13.62 -3.75 -1.17
CA ARG A 34 -14.40 -4.91 -1.61
C ARG A 34 -14.31 -6.04 -0.59
N ALA A 35 -15.01 -7.14 -0.90
CA ALA A 35 -14.84 -8.39 -0.18
C ALA A 35 -13.38 -8.87 -0.23
N LEU A 36 -13.05 -9.81 0.65
CA LEU A 36 -11.74 -10.46 0.73
C LEU A 36 -11.26 -10.89 -0.66
N ASP A 37 -10.03 -10.52 -1.01
CA ASP A 37 -9.39 -10.81 -2.29
C ASP A 37 -7.96 -11.33 -2.06
N GLU A 38 -7.40 -11.94 -3.09
CA GLU A 38 -6.07 -12.54 -3.09
C GLU A 38 -5.30 -12.15 -4.37
N ILE A 39 -4.00 -11.90 -4.19
CA ILE A 39 -3.07 -11.67 -5.31
C ILE A 39 -1.94 -12.69 -5.19
N SER A 40 -1.67 -13.37 -6.31
CA SER A 40 -0.56 -14.30 -6.44
C SER A 40 0.44 -13.78 -7.48
N GLN A 41 1.60 -13.35 -7.03
CA GLN A 41 2.65 -12.71 -7.82
C GLN A 41 3.88 -13.64 -7.93
N PRO A 42 4.37 -13.97 -9.15
CA PRO A 42 5.63 -14.68 -9.29
C PRO A 42 6.81 -13.84 -8.78
N LEU A 43 7.78 -14.51 -8.15
CA LEU A 43 9.02 -13.92 -7.63
C LEU A 43 10.20 -14.33 -8.51
N ALA A 44 10.99 -13.35 -8.95
CA ALA A 44 12.22 -13.60 -9.70
C ALA A 44 13.34 -14.22 -8.83
N SER A 45 13.37 -13.88 -7.54
CA SER A 45 14.33 -14.38 -6.56
C SER A 45 13.73 -14.33 -5.15
N LEU A 46 14.33 -15.09 -4.22
CA LEU A 46 13.97 -15.14 -2.80
C LEU A 46 14.86 -14.25 -1.93
N ASP A 47 15.78 -13.50 -2.54
CA ASP A 47 16.57 -12.49 -1.84
C ASP A 47 15.76 -11.22 -1.58
N LEU A 48 16.32 -10.29 -0.82
CA LEU A 48 15.63 -9.06 -0.42
C LEU A 48 15.15 -8.25 -1.62
N ASP A 49 15.98 -8.11 -2.66
CA ASP A 49 15.64 -7.33 -3.85
C ASP A 49 14.47 -7.97 -4.62
N GLY A 50 14.46 -9.31 -4.75
CA GLY A 50 13.34 -10.06 -5.33
C GLY A 50 12.04 -9.94 -4.53
N LEU A 51 12.14 -10.02 -3.20
CA LEU A 51 10.98 -9.86 -2.31
C LEU A 51 10.40 -8.45 -2.36
N LEU A 52 11.25 -7.41 -2.41
CA LEU A 52 10.81 -6.02 -2.57
C LEU A 52 10.07 -5.83 -3.88
N ALA A 53 10.65 -6.28 -4.99
CA ALA A 53 10.02 -6.17 -6.30
C ALA A 53 8.68 -6.91 -6.37
N GLY A 54 8.62 -8.11 -5.78
CA GLY A 54 7.37 -8.89 -5.68
C GLY A 54 6.30 -8.19 -4.85
N CYS A 55 6.65 -7.68 -3.66
CA CYS A 55 5.72 -6.95 -2.81
C CYS A 55 5.26 -5.64 -3.46
N GLU A 56 6.14 -4.92 -4.15
CA GLU A 56 5.78 -3.69 -4.88
C GLU A 56 4.77 -3.97 -5.98
N ALA A 57 4.97 -5.04 -6.76
CA ALA A 57 4.02 -5.47 -7.78
C ALA A 57 2.64 -5.82 -7.18
N VAL A 58 2.61 -6.48 -6.01
CA VAL A 58 1.36 -6.74 -5.28
C VAL A 58 0.72 -5.43 -4.82
N ALA A 59 1.46 -4.52 -4.19
CA ALA A 59 0.95 -3.25 -3.70
C ALA A 59 0.36 -2.40 -4.85
N GLN A 60 1.04 -2.36 -5.99
CA GLN A 60 0.58 -1.72 -7.22
C GLN A 60 -0.73 -2.35 -7.72
N ALA A 61 -0.82 -3.69 -7.72
CA ALA A 61 -2.03 -4.40 -8.13
C ALA A 61 -3.22 -4.14 -7.19
N ILE A 62 -3.01 -4.12 -5.87
CA ILE A 62 -4.05 -3.73 -4.89
C ILE A 62 -4.54 -2.33 -5.21
N PHE A 63 -3.62 -1.38 -5.34
CA PHE A 63 -3.96 0.03 -5.58
C PHE A 63 -4.77 0.21 -6.87
N HIS A 64 -4.38 -0.44 -7.97
CA HIS A 64 -5.12 -0.40 -9.23
C HIS A 64 -6.51 -1.02 -9.13
N ARG A 65 -6.65 -2.18 -8.47
CA ARG A 65 -7.94 -2.87 -8.29
C ARG A 65 -8.93 -2.04 -7.48
N GLU A 66 -8.47 -1.39 -6.42
CA GLU A 66 -9.30 -0.65 -5.46
C GLU A 66 -9.76 0.71 -6.00
N PHE A 67 -8.90 1.40 -6.75
CA PHE A 67 -9.15 2.78 -7.20
C PHE A 67 -9.46 2.92 -8.69
N ARG A 68 -9.46 1.82 -9.46
CA ARG A 68 -9.75 1.80 -10.92
C ARG A 68 -8.94 2.84 -11.69
N LEU A 69 -7.66 2.94 -11.35
CA LEU A 69 -6.74 3.88 -11.98
C LEU A 69 -6.43 3.42 -13.39
N ASN A 70 -6.08 4.38 -14.25
CA ASN A 70 -5.45 4.06 -15.51
C ASN A 70 -4.00 3.61 -15.26
N ASP A 71 -3.43 2.87 -16.21
CA ASP A 71 -2.07 2.29 -16.14
C ASP A 71 -0.94 3.34 -16.06
N GLN A 72 -1.25 4.62 -15.81
CA GLN A 72 -0.32 5.74 -15.76
C GLN A 72 0.03 6.20 -14.34
N VAL A 73 -0.50 5.53 -13.31
CA VAL A 73 -0.19 5.85 -11.91
C VAL A 73 0.62 4.71 -11.31
N ASP A 74 1.90 4.99 -11.04
CA ASP A 74 2.86 4.03 -10.49
C ASP A 74 3.27 4.41 -9.07
N LEU A 75 3.21 3.42 -8.18
CA LEU A 75 3.81 3.43 -6.85
C LEU A 75 5.19 2.79 -6.95
N HIS A 76 6.21 3.45 -6.40
CA HIS A 76 7.54 2.87 -6.27
C HIS A 76 8.04 3.02 -4.84
N PHE A 77 8.56 1.95 -4.27
CA PHE A 77 9.02 1.86 -2.91
C PHE A 77 10.52 1.58 -2.89
N THR A 78 11.25 2.38 -2.13
CA THR A 78 12.69 2.23 -1.96
C THR A 78 13.01 2.09 -0.49
N LEU A 79 13.85 1.12 -0.12
CA LEU A 79 14.43 1.05 1.22
C LEU A 79 15.27 2.31 1.47
N GLU A 80 14.99 3.03 2.57
CA GLU A 80 15.77 4.22 2.95
C GLU A 80 17.27 3.90 3.17
N ASN A 81 17.58 2.64 3.49
CA ASN A 81 18.94 2.11 3.58
C ASN A 81 18.90 0.58 3.38
N ARG A 82 19.94 -0.05 2.81
CA ARG A 82 20.08 -1.52 2.78
C ARG A 82 20.15 -2.15 4.18
N ASN A 83 20.50 -1.38 5.20
CA ASN A 83 20.36 -1.74 6.62
C ASN A 83 18.95 -1.43 7.20
N GLY A 84 17.96 -1.18 6.33
CA GLY A 84 16.63 -0.68 6.69
C GLY A 84 15.78 -1.73 7.39
N LEU A 85 15.94 -3.01 7.04
CA LEU A 85 15.38 -4.12 7.81
C LEU A 85 16.11 -4.22 9.14
N LYS A 86 15.43 -3.80 10.21
CA LYS A 86 15.98 -3.82 11.56
C LYS A 86 15.17 -4.75 12.43
N ILE A 87 15.87 -5.69 13.04
CA ILE A 87 15.35 -6.49 14.15
C ILE A 87 15.69 -5.73 15.43
N TRP A 88 14.71 -5.55 16.32
CA TRP A 88 15.00 -5.09 17.67
C TRP A 88 14.22 -5.89 18.70
N HIS A 89 14.84 -6.05 19.85
CA HIS A 89 14.32 -6.84 20.95
C HIS A 89 13.80 -5.89 22.04
N THR A 90 12.55 -6.05 22.44
CA THR A 90 12.00 -5.45 23.65
C THR A 90 11.54 -6.60 24.52
N GLN A 91 12.31 -7.01 25.55
CA GLN A 91 11.92 -8.14 26.40
C GLN A 91 10.44 -8.04 26.81
N PRO A 92 9.60 -9.08 26.57
CA PRO A 92 9.90 -10.45 26.13
C PRO A 92 9.82 -10.71 24.60
N THR A 93 9.61 -9.68 23.79
CA THR A 93 9.16 -9.77 22.40
C THR A 93 10.22 -9.32 21.38
N LEU A 94 10.21 -9.95 20.20
CA LEU A 94 11.07 -9.61 19.07
C LEU A 94 10.25 -8.91 17.98
N TYR A 95 10.76 -7.81 17.44
CA TYR A 95 10.11 -7.05 16.37
C TYR A 95 11.02 -6.89 15.16
N MET A 96 10.42 -6.88 13.98
CA MET A 96 11.07 -6.49 12.74
C MET A 96 10.39 -5.25 12.17
N LYS A 97 11.17 -4.28 11.67
CA LYS A 97 10.65 -3.16 10.87
C LYS A 97 11.27 -3.08 9.50
N CYS A 98 10.50 -2.51 8.59
CA CYS A 98 10.91 -2.15 7.25
C CYS A 98 10.45 -0.72 6.94
N PRO A 99 11.31 0.31 7.11
CA PRO A 99 11.05 1.65 6.64
C PRO A 99 11.28 1.72 5.13
N LEU A 100 10.26 2.13 4.38
CA LEU A 100 10.32 2.31 2.93
C LEU A 100 9.94 3.75 2.59
N THR A 101 10.66 4.37 1.68
CA THR A 101 10.21 5.59 1.00
C THR A 101 9.37 5.20 -0.19
N MET A 102 8.08 5.50 -0.12
CA MET A 102 7.18 5.46 -1.25
C MET A 102 7.32 6.74 -2.07
N SER A 103 7.37 6.59 -3.38
CA SER A 103 7.34 7.67 -4.36
C SER A 103 6.24 7.41 -5.37
N MET A 104 5.63 8.48 -5.87
CA MET A 104 4.52 8.40 -6.80
C MET A 104 4.79 9.16 -8.08
N LYS A 105 4.49 8.50 -9.20
CA LYS A 105 4.42 9.15 -10.51
C LYS A 105 2.97 9.38 -10.87
N TRP A 106 2.56 10.64 -10.79
CA TRP A 106 1.22 11.08 -11.15
C TRP A 106 1.18 11.63 -12.57
N SER A 107 0.14 11.26 -13.31
CA SER A 107 -0.23 11.93 -14.57
C SER A 107 -0.81 13.34 -14.33
N CYS A 108 -1.40 13.59 -13.15
CA CYS A 108 -1.96 14.88 -12.76
C CYS A 108 -0.90 15.82 -12.16
N LEU A 109 -0.67 16.96 -12.81
CA LEU A 109 0.33 17.96 -12.39
C LEU A 109 0.12 18.43 -10.93
N HIS A 110 -1.12 18.67 -10.51
CA HIS A 110 -1.43 19.11 -9.15
C HIS A 110 -1.02 18.08 -8.09
N LEU A 111 -1.29 16.78 -8.33
CA LEU A 111 -0.90 15.71 -7.39
C LEU A 111 0.61 15.46 -7.41
N SER A 112 1.25 15.60 -8.57
CA SER A 112 2.71 15.44 -8.72
C SER A 112 3.53 16.41 -7.85
N GLN A 113 2.93 17.55 -7.46
CA GLN A 113 3.60 18.57 -6.64
C GLN A 113 3.37 18.39 -5.13
N ILE A 114 2.25 17.80 -4.72
CA ILE A 114 1.83 17.74 -3.31
C ILE A 114 2.21 16.40 -2.66
N TYR A 115 2.09 15.29 -3.39
CA TYR A 115 2.30 13.94 -2.85
C TYR A 115 3.36 13.17 -3.64
N LYS A 116 4.59 13.71 -3.63
CA LYS A 116 5.71 13.15 -4.39
C LYS A 116 6.38 11.97 -3.68
N THR A 117 6.54 12.06 -2.37
CA THR A 117 7.24 11.07 -1.54
C THR A 117 6.62 10.97 -0.14
N MET A 118 6.63 9.77 0.44
CA MET A 118 6.21 9.51 1.81
C MET A 118 7.06 8.37 2.40
N THR A 119 7.39 8.44 3.69
CA THR A 119 7.96 7.31 4.42
C THR A 119 6.84 6.43 4.97
N THR A 120 6.96 5.13 4.75
CA THR A 120 6.08 4.06 5.24
C THR A 120 6.89 3.16 6.17
N LEU A 121 6.21 2.55 7.14
CA LEU A 121 6.85 1.70 8.14
C LEU A 121 5.97 0.47 8.36
N GLY A 122 6.51 -0.70 8.01
CA GLY A 122 5.93 -1.98 8.40
C GLY A 122 6.56 -2.46 9.69
N VAL A 123 5.77 -3.05 10.59
CA VAL A 123 6.25 -3.65 11.84
C VAL A 123 5.53 -4.96 12.09
N ILE A 124 6.30 -6.04 12.25
CA ILE A 124 5.76 -7.35 12.64
C ILE A 124 6.37 -7.82 13.94
N GLU A 125 5.54 -8.47 14.75
CA GLU A 125 5.99 -9.27 15.87
C GLU A 125 6.50 -10.62 15.37
N LEU A 126 7.67 -11.00 15.87
CA LEU A 126 8.31 -12.28 15.60
C LEU A 126 8.13 -13.21 16.81
N PRO A 127 8.08 -14.54 16.59
CA PRO A 127 8.16 -15.51 17.68
C PRO A 127 9.37 -15.24 18.58
N SER A 128 9.20 -15.48 19.89
CA SER A 128 10.24 -15.27 20.91
C SER A 128 11.50 -16.14 20.70
N GLU A 129 11.36 -17.25 19.97
CA GLU A 129 12.47 -18.12 19.55
C GLU A 129 12.54 -18.15 18.02
N LEU A 130 13.42 -17.34 17.43
CA LEU A 130 13.71 -17.40 16.00
C LEU A 130 15.08 -18.03 15.79
N SER A 131 15.12 -19.18 15.11
CA SER A 131 16.39 -19.75 14.65
C SER A 131 16.93 -18.87 13.52
N LEU A 132 17.87 -17.99 13.85
CA LEU A 132 18.61 -17.20 12.87
C LEU A 132 19.58 -18.13 12.15
N VAL A 133 19.11 -18.79 11.09
CA VAL A 133 19.99 -19.57 10.20
C VAL A 133 20.89 -18.57 9.47
N GLY A 134 22.18 -18.53 9.85
CA GLY A 134 23.16 -17.66 9.20
C GLY A 134 22.90 -16.15 9.34
N ASN A 135 22.33 -15.68 10.46
CA ASN A 135 21.94 -14.28 10.69
C ASN A 135 20.87 -13.73 9.73
N THR A 136 20.14 -14.60 9.04
CA THR A 136 19.03 -14.20 8.17
C THR A 136 17.69 -14.54 8.81
N VAL A 137 16.70 -13.66 8.62
CA VAL A 137 15.32 -13.97 8.98
C VAL A 137 14.66 -14.70 7.81
N GLY A 138 13.67 -15.55 8.11
CA GLY A 138 12.93 -16.29 7.10
C GLY A 138 12.31 -15.40 6.03
N VAL A 139 12.17 -16.01 4.85
CA VAL A 139 11.62 -15.36 3.64
C VAL A 139 10.19 -14.87 3.88
N ASN A 140 9.38 -15.63 4.62
CA ASN A 140 7.99 -15.30 4.90
C ASN A 140 7.86 -14.07 5.81
N GLU A 141 8.63 -14.02 6.90
CA GLU A 141 8.64 -12.88 7.82
C GLU A 141 9.14 -11.61 7.11
N THR A 142 10.17 -11.76 6.26
CA THR A 142 10.71 -10.66 5.46
C THR A 142 9.66 -10.13 4.49
N ALA A 143 9.00 -11.01 3.72
CA ALA A 143 7.92 -10.62 2.82
C ALA A 143 6.75 -9.96 3.57
N ARG A 144 6.40 -10.48 4.76
CA ARG A 144 5.31 -9.95 5.58
C ARG A 144 5.59 -8.52 6.05
N VAL A 145 6.78 -8.23 6.58
CA VAL A 145 7.09 -6.86 7.04
C VAL A 145 7.19 -5.85 5.89
N ILE A 146 7.66 -6.30 4.71
CA ILE A 146 7.73 -5.45 3.52
C ILE A 146 6.31 -5.11 3.06
N MET A 147 5.44 -6.13 2.95
CA MET A 147 4.06 -5.95 2.54
C MET A 147 3.26 -5.10 3.54
N ASP A 148 3.48 -5.25 4.84
CA ASP A 148 2.87 -4.41 5.87
C ASP A 148 3.22 -2.91 5.69
N SER A 149 4.49 -2.64 5.39
CA SER A 149 4.98 -1.29 5.08
C SER A 149 4.31 -0.72 3.82
N MET A 150 4.31 -1.50 2.73
CA MET A 150 3.72 -1.08 1.47
C MET A 150 2.20 -0.92 1.55
N ALA A 151 1.51 -1.77 2.32
CA ALA A 151 0.07 -1.69 2.54
C ALA A 151 -0.31 -0.38 3.25
N SER A 152 0.48 0.05 4.24
CA SER A 152 0.31 1.37 4.86
C SER A 152 0.44 2.51 3.83
N GLY A 153 1.37 2.35 2.88
CA GLY A 153 1.50 3.27 1.74
C GLY A 153 0.25 3.33 0.85
N VAL A 154 -0.25 2.17 0.45
CA VAL A 154 -1.47 2.04 -0.35
C VAL A 154 -2.69 2.59 0.40
N GLU A 155 -2.81 2.33 1.71
CA GLU A 155 -3.89 2.85 2.56
C GLU A 155 -3.88 4.38 2.60
N PHE A 156 -2.74 4.97 2.90
CA PHE A 156 -2.59 6.43 2.88
C PHE A 156 -2.98 7.01 1.52
N MET A 157 -2.49 6.40 0.43
CA MET A 157 -2.82 6.91 -0.89
C MET A 157 -4.29 6.79 -1.23
N GLY A 158 -4.93 5.70 -0.84
CA GLY A 158 -6.36 5.53 -0.98
C GLY A 158 -7.15 6.62 -0.26
N ASN A 159 -6.73 7.00 0.95
CA ASN A 159 -7.35 8.10 1.69
C ASN A 159 -7.18 9.46 0.97
N ILE A 160 -6.01 9.75 0.40
CA ILE A 160 -5.81 10.96 -0.43
C ILE A 160 -6.77 10.97 -1.63
N MET A 161 -6.94 9.84 -2.31
CA MET A 161 -7.84 9.74 -3.46
C MET A 161 -9.31 9.98 -3.06
N LEU A 162 -9.74 9.41 -1.93
CA LEU A 162 -11.10 9.61 -1.42
C LEU A 162 -11.35 11.06 -1.00
N MET A 163 -10.43 11.68 -0.26
CA MET A 163 -10.55 13.10 0.12
C MET A 163 -10.72 14.00 -1.09
N ARG A 164 -9.95 13.77 -2.16
CA ARG A 164 -10.07 14.54 -3.39
C ARG A 164 -11.44 14.36 -4.05
N SER A 165 -11.96 13.13 -4.12
CA SER A 165 -13.28 12.88 -4.70
C SER A 165 -14.40 13.61 -3.94
N SER A 166 -14.26 13.77 -2.61
CA SER A 166 -15.18 14.56 -1.79
C SER A 166 -15.09 16.05 -2.12
N ILE A 167 -13.87 16.59 -2.23
CA ILE A 167 -13.64 18.01 -2.54
C ILE A 167 -14.15 18.37 -3.95
N ASP A 168 -13.91 17.50 -4.93
CA ASP A 168 -14.37 17.70 -6.31
C ASP A 168 -15.91 17.65 -6.38
N HIS A 169 -16.57 16.74 -5.65
CA HIS A 169 -18.03 16.69 -5.55
C HIS A 169 -18.64 17.91 -4.85
N ASP A 170 -18.04 18.41 -3.77
CA ASP A 170 -18.52 19.61 -3.08
C ASP A 170 -18.36 20.87 -3.95
N ALA A 171 -17.27 20.94 -4.72
CA ALA A 171 -17.04 22.02 -5.68
C ALA A 171 -18.06 21.99 -6.84
N GLU A 172 -18.42 20.80 -7.34
CA GLU A 172 -19.45 20.64 -8.37
C GLU A 172 -20.86 20.94 -7.84
N ALA A 173 -21.20 20.48 -6.63
CA ALA A 173 -22.47 20.80 -5.96
C ALA A 173 -22.61 22.31 -5.73
N GLY A 174 -21.54 22.98 -5.31
CA GLY A 174 -21.49 24.44 -5.17
C GLY A 174 -21.68 25.18 -6.50
N ARG A 175 -21.13 24.66 -7.61
CA ARG A 175 -21.35 25.23 -8.96
C ARG A 175 -22.77 25.02 -9.47
N GLY A 176 -23.38 23.86 -9.21
CA GLY A 176 -24.78 23.57 -9.55
C GLY A 176 -25.77 24.49 -8.83
N LEU A 177 -25.52 24.78 -7.55
CA LEU A 177 -26.30 25.73 -6.76
C LEU A 177 -26.12 27.18 -7.26
N ALA A 178 -24.90 27.57 -7.62
CA ALA A 178 -24.62 28.89 -8.20
C ALA A 178 -25.30 29.08 -9.57
N ALA A 179 -25.31 28.04 -10.43
CA ALA A 179 -25.98 28.08 -11.72
C ALA A 179 -27.52 28.21 -11.59
N HIS A 180 -28.13 27.51 -10.62
CA HIS A 180 -29.56 27.66 -10.33
C HIS A 180 -29.92 29.02 -9.73
N ALA A 181 -29.05 29.61 -8.90
CA ALA A 181 -29.26 30.93 -8.33
C ALA A 181 -29.22 32.07 -9.39
N VAL A 182 -28.42 31.90 -10.45
CA VAL A 182 -28.36 32.84 -11.58
C VAL A 182 -29.60 32.71 -12.48
N ALA A 183 -30.04 31.48 -12.77
CA ALA A 183 -31.25 31.25 -13.56
C ALA A 183 -32.54 31.78 -12.87
N SER A 184 -32.58 31.78 -11.53
CA SER A 184 -33.73 32.25 -10.74
C SER A 184 -33.80 33.78 -10.59
N ARG A 185 -32.78 34.53 -11.03
CA ARG A 185 -32.72 36.00 -10.98
C ARG A 185 -33.02 36.67 -12.33
N THR A 186 -33.43 35.90 -13.34
CA THR A 186 -33.65 36.41 -14.71
C THR A 186 -35.12 36.31 -15.14
N VAL A 187 -36.06 36.56 -14.23
CA VAL A 187 -37.49 36.77 -14.53
C VAL A 187 -37.95 38.07 -13.91
#